data_AF-T1BDJ3-F1
#
_entry.id   AF-T1BDJ3-F1
#
_cell.length_a   1.000
_cell.length_b   1.000
_cell.length_c   1.000
_cell.angle_alpha   90.00
_cell.angle_beta   90.00
_cell.angle_gamma   90.00
#
_symmetry.space_group_name_H-M   'P 1'
#
loop_
_entity.id
_entity.type
_entity.pdbx_description
1 polymer ?
#
loop_
_entity_poly.entity_id
_entity_poly.type
_entity_poly.pdbx_seq_one_letter_code
_entity_poly.pdbx_strand_id
1 'polypeptide(L)'
;MGKAEPKEEDTIAWLRMFTEEELRSKTVGFDRGVVTPVMASDGGRIDFSSIQKSRMEKKERSRRRWQRTLSRQQKGSQNRKKTRQRLARTFEYTKDVRK
;
A
#
# COMPACT_ATOMS: atom_id res chain seq x y z
N MET A 1 -4.13 5.51 30.93
CA MET A 1 -3.55 6.84 30.67
C MET A 1 -2.45 6.67 29.64
N GLY A 2 -2.49 7.39 28.53
CA GLY A 2 -1.41 7.39 27.54
C GLY A 2 -0.21 8.15 28.12
N LYS A 3 0.99 7.58 28.06
CA LYS A 3 2.21 8.29 28.43
C LYS A 3 2.39 9.47 27.48
N ALA A 4 2.83 10.61 27.99
CA ALA A 4 3.22 11.73 27.14
C ALA A 4 4.38 11.29 26.23
N GLU A 5 4.26 11.54 24.93
CA GLU A 5 5.34 11.26 24.00
C GLU A 5 6.52 12.20 24.31
N PRO A 6 7.77 11.67 24.35
CA PRO A 6 8.95 12.50 24.53
C PRO A 6 9.08 13.49 23.36
N LYS A 7 9.67 14.66 23.61
CA LYS A 7 9.95 15.62 22.55
C LYS A 7 10.98 15.03 21.57
N GLU A 8 10.95 15.51 20.33
CA GLU A 8 11.90 15.07 19.31
C GLU A 8 13.35 15.37 19.73
N GLU A 9 13.60 16.54 20.36
CA GLU A 9 14.95 16.91 20.79
C GLU A 9 15.50 15.95 21.85
N ASP A 10 14.67 15.56 22.81
CA ASP A 10 15.03 14.62 23.88
C ASP A 10 15.33 13.23 23.29
N THR A 11 14.56 12.82 22.29
CA THR A 11 14.75 11.54 21.59
C THR A 11 16.06 11.52 20.82
N ILE A 12 16.39 12.60 20.10
CA ILE A 12 17.65 12.71 19.36
C ILE A 12 18.84 12.75 20.33
N ALA A 13 18.74 13.51 21.43
CA ALA A 13 19.79 13.56 22.44
C ALA A 13 20.07 12.17 23.04
N TRP A 14 19.01 11.41 23.34
CA TRP A 14 19.12 10.03 23.81
C TRP A 14 19.75 9.10 22.76
N LEU A 15 19.32 9.18 21.50
CA LEU A 15 19.87 8.35 20.41
C LEU A 15 21.36 8.63 20.16
N ARG A 16 21.82 9.87 20.34
CA ARG A 16 23.24 10.25 20.19
C ARG A 16 24.18 9.63 21.23
N MET A 17 23.63 9.08 22.32
CA MET A 17 24.44 8.41 23.35
C MET A 17 24.89 7.00 22.94
N PHE A 18 24.33 6.43 21.86
CA PHE A 18 24.67 5.10 21.38
C PHE A 18 25.71 5.13 20.28
N THR A 19 26.52 4.08 20.22
CA THR A 19 27.40 3.80 19.08
C THR A 19 26.61 3.36 17.84
N GLU A 20 27.24 3.40 16.67
CA GLU A 20 26.61 2.93 15.43
C GLU A 20 26.17 1.46 15.52
N GLU A 21 27.00 0.59 16.10
CA GLU A 21 26.71 -0.84 16.26
C GLU A 21 25.49 -1.05 17.17
N GLU A 22 25.41 -0.34 18.29
CA GLU A 22 24.26 -0.38 19.19
C GLU A 22 23.00 0.13 18.51
N LEU A 23 23.08 1.23 17.75
CA LEU A 23 21.94 1.74 16.98
C LEU A 23 21.46 0.70 15.97
N ARG A 24 22.37 0.10 15.19
CA ARG A 24 22.03 -0.93 14.20
C ARG A 24 21.32 -2.12 14.85
N SER A 25 21.80 -2.60 16.00
CA SER A 25 21.18 -3.72 16.72
C SER A 25 19.78 -3.39 17.28
N LYS A 26 19.48 -2.11 17.49
CA LYS A 26 18.19 -1.62 18.02
C LYS A 26 17.22 -1.16 16.94
N THR A 27 17.64 -1.16 15.68
CA THR A 27 16.83 -0.68 14.55
C THR A 27 16.41 -1.83 13.65
N VAL A 28 15.15 -1.79 13.21
CA VAL A 28 14.64 -2.64 12.12
C VAL A 28 14.22 -1.72 10.99
N GLY A 29 14.85 -1.88 9.82
CA GLY A 29 14.49 -1.15 8.62
C GLY A 29 13.26 -1.78 7.96
N PHE A 30 12.32 -0.96 7.51
CA PHE A 30 11.14 -1.41 6.77
C PHE A 30 11.15 -0.85 5.35
N ASP A 31 11.20 -1.72 4.35
CA ASP A 31 11.00 -1.38 2.95
C ASP A 31 9.56 -1.66 2.50
N ARG A 32 9.01 -0.77 1.68
CA ARG A 32 7.62 -0.85 1.20
C ARG A 32 7.54 -1.21 -0.27
N GLY A 33 6.97 -2.37 -0.58
CA GLY A 33 6.92 -2.92 -1.93
C GLY A 33 5.52 -3.03 -2.55
N VAL A 34 5.49 -3.35 -3.84
CA VAL A 34 4.25 -3.62 -4.60
C VAL A 34 3.78 -5.07 -4.45
N VAL A 35 4.74 -6.01 -4.43
CA VAL A 35 4.49 -7.46 -4.30
C VAL A 35 4.39 -7.83 -2.82
N THR A 36 5.40 -7.47 -2.04
CA THR A 36 5.38 -7.60 -0.58
C THR A 36 5.17 -6.21 0.03
N PRO A 37 4.06 -5.98 0.76
CA PRO A 37 3.73 -4.67 1.33
C PRO A 37 4.82 -4.11 2.22
N VAL A 38 5.37 -4.92 3.13
CA VAL A 38 6.45 -4.53 4.03
C VAL A 38 7.45 -5.68 4.15
N MET A 39 8.72 -5.39 3.90
CA MET A 39 9.86 -6.26 4.17
C MET A 39 10.71 -5.62 5.26
N ALA A 40 11.00 -6.38 6.32
CA ALA A 40 11.84 -5.95 7.42
C ALA A 40 13.28 -6.42 7.22
N SER A 41 14.26 -5.64 7.67
CA SER A 41 15.69 -5.96 7.54
C SER A 41 16.12 -7.20 8.33
N ASP A 42 15.31 -7.63 9.29
CA ASP A 42 15.48 -8.86 10.08
C ASP A 42 14.88 -10.10 9.39
N GLY A 43 14.37 -9.96 8.17
CA GLY A 43 13.73 -11.05 7.40
C GLY A 43 12.22 -11.19 7.64
N GLY A 44 11.64 -10.38 8.54
CA GLY A 44 10.20 -10.31 8.74
C GLY A 44 9.47 -9.78 7.49
N ARG A 45 8.23 -10.21 7.28
CA ARG A 45 7.36 -9.69 6.21
C ARG A 45 5.93 -9.52 6.68
N ILE A 46 5.30 -8.43 6.25
CA ILE A 46 3.87 -8.20 6.39
C ILE A 46 3.26 -8.26 5.01
N ASP A 47 2.39 -9.24 4.80
CA ASP A 47 1.77 -9.54 3.52
C ASP A 47 0.24 -9.37 3.59
N PHE A 48 -0.39 -9.23 2.42
CA PHE A 48 -1.83 -9.22 2.31
C PHE A 48 -2.40 -10.61 2.62
N SER A 49 -3.55 -10.64 3.28
CA SER A 49 -4.32 -11.87 3.46
C SER A 49 -4.70 -12.50 2.12
N SER A 50 -4.92 -13.82 2.12
CA SER A 50 -5.38 -14.57 0.95
C SER A 50 -6.65 -13.98 0.33
N ILE A 51 -7.59 -13.52 1.17
CA ILE A 51 -8.84 -12.87 0.75
C ILE A 51 -8.55 -11.54 0.05
N GLN A 52 -7.63 -10.72 0.58
CA GLN A 52 -7.24 -9.47 -0.06
C GLN A 52 -6.62 -9.72 -1.44
N LYS A 53 -5.71 -10.70 -1.55
CA LYS A 53 -5.10 -11.10 -2.82
C LYS A 53 -6.13 -11.55 -3.85
N SER A 54 -7.03 -12.47 -3.48
CA SER A 54 -8.11 -12.94 -4.35
C SER A 54 -9.03 -11.81 -4.83
N ARG A 55 -9.38 -10.87 -3.94
CA ARG A 55 -10.19 -9.70 -4.30
C ARG A 55 -9.45 -8.77 -5.27
N MET A 56 -8.16 -8.51 -5.05
CA MET A 56 -7.35 -7.70 -5.97
C MET A 56 -7.27 -8.34 -7.36
N GLU A 57 -7.09 -9.66 -7.47
CA GLU A 57 -7.09 -10.37 -8.75
C GLU A 57 -8.44 -10.27 -9.49
N LYS A 58 -9.56 -10.36 -8.76
CA LYS A 58 -10.90 -10.15 -9.33
C LYS A 58 -11.06 -8.72 -9.88
N LYS A 59 -10.55 -7.71 -9.16
CA LYS A 59 -10.56 -6.32 -9.62
C LYS A 59 -9.67 -6.11 -10.85
N GLU A 60 -8.50 -6.74 -10.88
CA GLU A 60 -7.58 -6.72 -12.02
C GLU A 60 -8.22 -7.31 -13.29
N ARG A 61 -8.86 -8.48 -13.19
CA ARG A 61 -9.62 -9.08 -14.30
C ARG A 61 -10.73 -8.15 -14.79
N SER A 62 -11.46 -7.54 -13.86
CA SER A 62 -12.52 -6.58 -14.17
C SER A 62 -11.97 -5.33 -14.86
N ARG A 63 -10.80 -4.83 -14.42
CA ARG A 63 -10.12 -3.66 -14.99
C ARG A 63 -9.79 -3.89 -16.46
N ARG A 64 -9.16 -5.02 -16.79
CA ARG A 64 -8.83 -5.39 -18.18
C ARG A 64 -10.08 -5.50 -19.06
N ARG A 65 -11.16 -6.11 -18.54
CA ARG A 65 -12.45 -6.18 -19.24
C ARG A 65 -12.97 -4.78 -19.54
N TRP A 66 -13.05 -3.90 -18.54
CA TRP A 66 -13.61 -2.56 -18.72
C TRP A 66 -12.72 -1.65 -19.57
N GLN A 67 -11.39 -1.75 -19.49
CA GLN A 67 -10.47 -1.05 -20.39
C GLN A 67 -10.72 -1.45 -21.85
N ARG A 68 -10.84 -2.76 -22.14
CA ARG A 68 -11.15 -3.27 -23.48
C ARG A 68 -12.52 -2.82 -23.97
N THR A 69 -13.54 -2.82 -23.10
CA THR A 69 -14.86 -2.30 -23.46
C THR A 69 -14.81 -0.80 -23.75
N LEU A 70 -14.11 -0.03 -22.92
CA LEU A 70 -14.02 1.42 -23.03
C LEU A 70 -13.35 1.86 -24.34
N SER A 71 -12.32 1.14 -24.80
CA SER A 71 -11.60 1.46 -26.04
C SER A 71 -12.45 1.29 -27.30
N ARG A 72 -13.49 0.44 -27.24
CA ARG A 72 -14.41 0.17 -28.36
C ARG A 72 -15.67 1.05 -28.35
N GLN A 73 -15.88 1.85 -27.32
CA GLN A 73 -17.10 2.64 -27.15
C GLN A 73 -16.96 4.04 -27.74
N GLN A 74 -18.04 4.54 -28.36
CA GLN A 74 -18.12 5.90 -28.89
C GLN A 74 -17.81 6.92 -27.80
N LYS A 75 -16.88 7.85 -28.10
CA LYS A 75 -16.51 8.95 -27.21
C LYS A 75 -17.75 9.81 -26.93
N GLY A 76 -17.94 10.18 -25.66
CA GLY A 76 -19.11 10.96 -25.21
C GLY A 76 -20.38 10.14 -24.95
N SER A 77 -20.47 8.88 -25.37
CA SER A 77 -21.69 8.07 -25.12
C SER A 77 -21.94 7.82 -23.62
N GLN A 78 -23.21 7.69 -23.24
CA GLN A 78 -23.61 7.38 -21.87
C GLN A 78 -23.05 6.02 -21.39
N ASN A 79 -22.97 5.04 -22.29
CA ASN A 79 -22.35 3.75 -21.99
C ASN A 79 -20.86 3.91 -21.68
N ARG A 80 -20.14 4.79 -22.39
CA ARG A 80 -18.74 5.10 -22.07
C ARG A 80 -18.60 5.73 -20.69
N LYS A 81 -19.49 6.65 -20.31
CA LYS A 81 -19.51 7.24 -18.96
C LYS A 81 -19.69 6.16 -17.88
N LYS A 82 -20.65 5.26 -18.06
CA LYS A 82 -20.89 4.12 -17.14
C LYS A 82 -19.69 3.18 -17.04
N THR A 83 -19.07 2.81 -18.17
CA THR A 83 -17.87 1.96 -18.19
C THR A 83 -16.70 2.63 -17.48
N ARG A 84 -16.48 3.93 -17.69
CA ARG A 84 -15.43 4.69 -17.01
C ARG A 84 -15.61 4.68 -15.48
N GLN A 85 -16.84 4.83 -14.99
CA GLN A 85 -17.15 4.72 -13.56
C GLN A 85 -16.87 3.31 -13.02
N ARG A 86 -17.28 2.26 -13.74
CA ARG A 86 -16.98 0.86 -13.37
C ARG A 86 -15.48 0.60 -13.32
N LEU A 87 -14.73 1.14 -14.29
CA LEU A 87 -13.27 1.06 -14.33
C LEU A 87 -12.63 1.74 -13.12
N ALA A 88 -13.05 2.97 -12.77
CA ALA A 88 -12.53 3.70 -11.61
C ALA A 88 -12.68 2.90 -10.30
N ARG A 89 -13.85 2.29 -10.07
CA ARG A 89 -14.12 1.40 -8.92
C ARG A 89 -13.21 0.18 -8.83
N THR A 90 -12.55 -0.23 -9.91
CA THR A 90 -11.55 -1.32 -9.87
C THR A 90 -10.21 -0.89 -9.29
N PHE A 91 -9.92 0.40 -9.27
CA PHE A 91 -8.68 0.94 -8.68
C PHE A 91 -8.85 1.26 -7.19
N GLU A 92 -10.05 1.71 -6.77
CA GLU A 92 -10.37 2.07 -5.38
C GLU A 92 -10.00 0.98 -4.38
N TYR A 93 -10.52 -0.24 -4.54
CA TYR A 93 -10.24 -1.34 -3.61
C TYR A 93 -8.74 -1.65 -3.46
N THR A 94 -7.98 -1.66 -4.56
CA THR A 94 -6.54 -1.92 -4.52
C THR A 94 -5.79 -0.78 -3.83
N LYS A 95 -6.24 0.46 -3.99
CA LYS A 95 -5.69 1.62 -3.30
C LYS A 95 -5.95 1.54 -1.79
N ASP A 96 -7.17 1.19 -1.39
CA ASP A 96 -7.56 1.15 0.02
C ASP A 96 -6.85 0.03 0.78
N VAL A 97 -6.63 -1.13 0.15
CA VAL A 97 -5.85 -2.24 0.74
C VAL A 97 -4.37 -1.88 0.90
N ARG A 98 -3.85 -0.94 0.11
CA ARG A 98 -2.44 -0.51 0.11
C ARG A 98 -2.18 0.75 0.94
N LYS A 99 -3.22 1.37 1.49
CA LYS A 99 -3.11 2.57 2.30
C LYS A 99 -2.70 2.19 3.72
#